data_AF-H6SL65-F1
#
_entry.id   AF-H6SL65-F1
#
_cell.length_a   1.000
_cell.length_b   1.000
_cell.length_c   1.000
_cell.angle_alpha   90.00
_cell.angle_beta   90.00
_cell.angle_gamma   90.00
#
_symmetry.space_group_name_H-M   'P 1'
#
loop_
_entity.id
_entity.type
_entity.pdbx_description
1 polymer ?
#
loop_
_entity_poly.entity_id
_entity_poly.type
_entity_poly.pdbx_seq_one_letter_code
_entity_poly.pdbx_strand_id
1 'polypeptide(L)' 'MAYKDEKVVGIIMENVRHLEERCPGYREEIGNVVAEIIQAERQHQFARTNISQKFSDLIGRVGTLLQLAEQSGDA' A
#
# COMPACT_ATOMS: atom_id res chain seq x y z
N MET A 1 -15.79 16.86 -6.82
CA MET A 1 -15.27 16.07 -5.68
C MET A 1 -13.83 15.59 -5.88
N ALA A 2 -13.33 15.43 -7.11
CA ALA A 2 -11.96 14.98 -7.42
C ALA A 2 -10.80 15.72 -6.73
N TYR A 3 -10.92 17.04 -6.52
CA TYR A 3 -9.86 17.84 -5.88
C TYR A 3 -9.61 17.46 -4.40
N LYS A 4 -10.65 17.00 -3.69
CA LYS A 4 -10.49 16.51 -2.32
C LYS A 4 -9.72 15.19 -2.31
N ASP A 5 -10.02 14.31 -3.27
CA ASP A 5 -9.38 13.01 -3.39
C ASP A 5 -7.89 13.16 -3.73
N GLU A 6 -7.52 14.07 -4.64
CA GLU A 6 -6.12 14.36 -4.97
C GLU A 6 -5.33 14.88 -3.77
N LYS A 7 -5.93 15.78 -2.97
CA LYS A 7 -5.29 16.28 -1.74
C LYS A 7 -5.11 15.17 -0.70
N VAL A 8 -6.11 14.30 -0.52
CA VAL A 8 -6.02 13.16 0.40
C VAL A 8 -4.94 12.19 -0.05
N VAL A 9 -4.90 11.83 -1.35
CA VAL A 9 -3.86 10.97 -1.92
C VAL A 9 -2.47 11.58 -1.71
N GLY A 10 -2.31 12.88 -1.97
CA GLY A 10 -1.05 13.57 -1.74
C GLY A 10 -0.58 13.50 -0.29
N ILE A 11 -1.49 13.71 0.68
CA ILE A 11 -1.18 13.59 2.11
C ILE A 11 -0.78 12.16 2.46
N ILE A 12 -1.51 11.14 1.99
CA ILE A 12 -1.20 9.74 2.29
C ILE A 12 0.18 9.37 1.74
N MET A 13 0.47 9.70 0.48
CA MET A 13 1.77 9.39 -0.14
C MET A 13 2.92 10.14 0.55
N GLU A 14 2.68 11.37 1.01
CA GLU A 14 3.68 12.11 1.78
C GLU A 14 3.95 11.45 3.15
N ASN A 15 2.91 10.96 3.84
CA ASN A 15 3.10 10.21 5.09
C ASN A 15 3.89 8.92 4.87
N VAL A 16 3.66 8.21 3.77
CA VAL A 16 4.42 6.99 3.43
C VAL A 16 5.92 7.26 3.33
N ARG A 17 6.33 8.41 2.78
CA ARG A 17 7.75 8.80 2.69
C ARG A 17 8.42 8.99 4.05
N HIS A 18 7.63 9.40 5.04
CA HIS A 18 8.09 9.63 6.41
C HIS A 18 8.04 8.37 7.28
N LEU A 19 7.57 7.23 6.75
CA LEU A 19 7.60 5.97 7.50
C LEU A 19 9.04 5.55 7.80
N GLU A 20 9.22 4.96 8.96
CA GLU A 20 10.49 4.32 9.30
C GLU A 20 10.74 3.11 8.40
N GLU A 21 11.96 2.97 7.91
CA GLU A 21 12.34 1.86 7.04
C GLU A 21 12.66 0.63 7.89
N ARG A 22 11.71 -0.32 7.96
CA ARG A 22 11.84 -1.55 8.75
C ARG A 22 12.72 -2.61 8.07
N CYS A 23 12.79 -2.59 6.75
CA CYS A 23 13.65 -3.42 5.93
C CYS A 23 13.92 -2.72 4.59
N PRO A 24 14.97 -3.10 3.86
CA PRO A 24 15.25 -2.53 2.54
C PRO A 24 14.01 -2.62 1.63
N GLY A 25 13.57 -1.49 1.08
CA GLY A 25 12.43 -1.43 0.17
C GLY A 25 11.05 -1.38 0.85
N TYR A 26 10.97 -1.40 2.19
CA TYR A 26 9.70 -1.35 2.92
C TYR A 26 8.86 -0.12 2.55
N ARG A 27 9.48 1.06 2.55
CA ARG A 27 8.78 2.32 2.22
C ARG A 27 8.24 2.34 0.80
N GLU A 28 9.04 1.86 -0.15
CA GLU A 28 8.65 1.78 -1.55
C GLU A 28 7.47 0.83 -1.73
N GLU A 29 7.54 -0.35 -1.10
CA GLU A 29 6.48 -1.35 -1.16
C GLU A 29 5.16 -0.84 -0.56
N ILE A 30 5.22 -0.15 0.58
CA ILE A 30 4.04 0.52 1.16
C ILE A 30 3.46 1.56 0.18
N GLY A 31 4.32 2.36 -0.45
CA GLY A 31 3.88 3.36 -1.43
C GLY A 31 3.17 2.74 -2.63
N ASN A 32 3.72 1.63 -3.14
CA ASN A 32 3.13 0.87 -4.24
C ASN A 32 1.77 0.28 -3.84
N VAL A 33 1.69 -0.36 -2.67
CA VAL A 33 0.43 -0.93 -2.15
C VAL A 33 -0.64 0.13 -1.95
N VAL A 34 -0.30 1.29 -1.40
CA VAL A 34 -1.24 2.40 -1.22
C VAL A 34 -1.74 2.92 -2.57
N ALA A 35 -0.86 3.07 -3.56
CA ALA A 35 -1.25 3.47 -4.91
C ALA A 35 -2.20 2.46 -5.57
N GLU A 36 -1.91 1.16 -5.41
CA GLU A 36 -2.76 0.06 -5.90
C GLU A 36 -4.13 0.02 -5.22
N ILE A 37 -4.19 0.28 -3.90
CA ILE A 37 -5.45 0.40 -3.14
C ILE A 37 -6.30 1.54 -3.68
N ILE A 38 -5.71 2.74 -3.88
CA ILE A 38 -6.43 3.90 -4.41
C ILE A 38 -6.98 3.59 -5.82
N GLN A 39 -6.19 2.93 -6.66
CA GLN A 39 -6.62 2.55 -8.00
C GLN A 39 -7.75 1.51 -7.96
N ALA A 40 -7.64 0.51 -7.08
CA ALA A 40 -8.66 -0.51 -6.89
C ALA A 40 -9.98 0.10 -6.38
N GLU A 41 -9.93 1.04 -5.44
CA GLU A 41 -11.11 1.77 -4.93
C GLU A 41 -11.81 2.54 -6.06
N ARG A 42 -11.04 3.24 -6.89
CA ARG A 42 -11.58 3.93 -8.08
C ARG A 42 -12.23 2.95 -9.05
N GLN A 43 -11.59 1.81 -9.32
CA GLN A 43 -12.15 0.79 -10.22
C GLN A 43 -13.40 0.13 -9.64
N HIS A 44 -13.47 -0.08 -8.32
CA HIS A 44 -14.61 -0.68 -7.66
C HIS A 44 -15.90 0.15 -7.81
N GLN A 45 -15.79 1.48 -7.88
CA GLN A 45 -16.94 2.35 -8.18
C GLN A 45 -17.59 2.03 -9.54
N PHE A 46 -16.83 1.49 -10.49
CA PHE A 46 -17.32 1.15 -11.84
C PHE A 46 -17.54 -0.35 -12.05
N ALA A 47 -16.80 -1.21 -11.34
CA ALA A 47 -16.89 -2.65 -11.43
C ALA A 47 -17.06 -3.25 -10.02
N ARG A 48 -18.19 -3.92 -9.77
CA ARG A 48 -18.50 -4.63 -8.51
C ARG A 48 -17.56 -5.82 -8.29
N THR A 49 -16.30 -5.52 -8.03
CA THR A 49 -15.22 -6.45 -7.70
C THR A 49 -15.17 -6.67 -6.19
N ASN A 50 -14.68 -7.82 -5.75
CA ASN A 50 -14.49 -8.08 -4.32
C ASN A 50 -13.26 -7.32 -3.82
N ILE A 51 -13.45 -6.02 -3.54
CA ILE A 51 -12.38 -5.12 -3.17
C ILE A 51 -11.75 -5.45 -1.82
N SER A 52 -12.52 -6.02 -0.89
CA SER A 52 -12.03 -6.47 0.42
C SER A 52 -10.97 -7.56 0.28
N GLN A 53 -11.19 -8.53 -0.61
CA GLN A 53 -10.18 -9.56 -0.91
C GLN A 53 -8.93 -8.92 -1.51
N LYS A 54 -9.10 -8.04 -2.50
CA LYS A 54 -7.98 -7.36 -3.16
C LYS A 54 -7.14 -6.54 -2.18
N PHE A 55 -7.75 -5.84 -1.23
CA PHE A 55 -7.02 -5.11 -0.19
C PHE A 55 -6.28 -6.05 0.75
N SER A 56 -6.90 -7.18 1.10
CA SER A 56 -6.25 -8.19 1.94
C SER A 56 -5.00 -8.75 1.28
N ASP A 57 -5.06 -9.02 -0.03
CA ASP A 57 -3.93 -9.52 -0.81
C ASP A 57 -2.79 -8.47 -0.89
N LEU A 58 -3.13 -7.21 -1.13
CA LEU A 58 -2.16 -6.11 -1.20
C LEU A 58 -1.44 -5.87 0.13
N ILE A 59 -2.17 -5.88 1.25
CA ILE A 59 -1.59 -5.74 2.59
C ILE A 59 -0.75 -6.99 2.94
N GLY A 60 -1.23 -8.18 2.56
CA GLY A 60 -0.49 -9.44 2.75
C GLY A 60 0.87 -9.45 2.06
N ARG A 61 1.01 -8.76 0.93
CA ARG A 61 2.29 -8.60 0.22
C ARG A 61 3.33 -7.86 1.06
N VAL A 62 2.93 -6.77 1.73
CA VAL A 62 3.79 -6.05 2.68
C VAL A 62 4.17 -6.94 3.87
N GLY A 63 3.20 -7.68 4.40
CA GLY A 63 3.45 -8.62 5.50
C GLY A 63 4.48 -9.69 5.10
N THR A 64 4.37 -10.20 3.88
CA THR A 64 5.33 -11.17 3.32
C THR A 64 6.73 -10.56 3.19
N LEU A 65 6.84 -9.32 2.71
CA LEU A 65 8.12 -8.61 2.63
C LEU A 65 8.79 -8.51 4.01
N LEU A 66 8.03 -8.09 5.02
CA LEU A 66 8.52 -7.98 6.40
C LEU A 66 8.97 -9.34 6.93
N GLN A 67 8.19 -10.39 6.69
CA GLN A 67 8.52 -11.73 7.16
C GLN A 67 9.77 -12.31 6.47
N LEU A 68 9.95 -12.04 5.18
CA LEU A 68 11.17 -12.42 4.45
C LEU A 68 12.39 -11.64 4.97
N ALA A 69 12.22 -10.36 5.28
CA ALA A 69 13.28 -9.55 5.88
C ALA A 69 13.68 -10.06 7.27
N GLU A 70 12.70 -10.45 8.10
CA GLU A 70 12.94 -11.08 9.40
C GLU A 70 13.68 -12.42 9.27
N GLN A 71 13.30 -13.25 8.29
CA GLN A 71 13.97 -14.54 8.01
C GLN A 71 15.38 -14.39 7.43
N SER A 72 15.66 -13.25 6.78
CA SER A 72 16.98 -12.92 6.23
C SER A 72 17.90 -12.24 7.24
N GLY A 73 17.42 -12.00 8.47
CA GLY A 73 18.07 -11.23 9.52
C GLY A 73 18.55 -12.03 10.73
N ASP A 74 18.89 -13.32 10.55
CA ASP A 74 19.67 -14.12 11.50
C ASP A 74 20.89 -14.73 10.78
N ALA A 75 21.89 -13.88 10.50
CA ALA A 75 23.29 -14.20 10.18
C ALA A 75 24.19 -12.97 10.37
#